data_AF-W2N4Y9-F1
#
_entry.id   AF-W2N4Y9-F1
#
_cell.length_a   1.000
_cell.length_b   1.000
_cell.length_c   1.000
_cell.angle_alpha   90.00
_cell.angle_beta   90.00
_cell.angle_gamma   90.00
#
_symmetry.space_group_name_H-M   'P 1'
#
loop_
_entity.id
_entity.type
_entity.pdbx_description
1 polymer ?
#
loop_
_entity_poly.entity_id
_entity_poly.type
_entity_poly.pdbx_seq_one_letter_code
_entity_poly.pdbx_strand_id
1 'polypeptide(L)'
;MPLTRIARMVYEDEDDDEWLDESTSIMFAMAAERERIRKFRQRGRSSLTRADLPRNPRHGTSWECIYAAGNDAAFIITTGFDVASFHSLLRPFTEVWDRVPIPRSDVDIEG
;
A
#
# COMPACT_ATOMS: atom_id res chain seq x y z
N MET A 1 -3.89 37.19 -72.85
CA MET A 1 -2.54 37.11 -72.26
C MET A 1 -2.63 36.58 -70.83
N PRO A 2 -1.60 35.91 -70.30
CA PRO A 2 -1.73 34.67 -69.51
C PRO A 2 -1.32 34.89 -68.02
N LEU A 3 -1.13 33.92 -67.11
CA LEU A 3 -0.48 32.60 -67.18
C LEU A 3 -1.01 31.58 -66.16
N THR A 4 -0.84 30.30 -66.52
CA THR A 4 -0.76 29.16 -65.60
C THR A 4 0.61 29.13 -64.90
N ARG A 5 0.67 28.62 -63.64
CA ARG A 5 1.75 27.70 -63.19
C ARG A 5 1.55 27.19 -61.76
N ILE A 6 1.82 25.88 -61.58
CA ILE A 6 2.39 25.23 -60.37
C ILE A 6 1.50 25.37 -59.10
N ALA A 7 0.65 24.42 -58.72
CA ALA A 7 0.81 22.97 -58.51
C ALA A 7 1.75 22.59 -57.35
N ARG A 8 1.45 21.43 -56.73
CA ARG A 8 2.17 20.76 -55.63
C ARG A 8 1.81 21.33 -54.23
N MET A 9 1.18 20.55 -53.34
CA MET A 9 1.83 19.63 -52.38
C MET A 9 2.79 20.43 -51.47
N VAL A 10 2.62 20.45 -50.15
CA VAL A 10 2.39 19.28 -49.27
C VAL A 10 1.34 19.60 -48.19
N TYR A 11 0.52 18.61 -47.81
CA TYR A 11 -0.15 18.59 -46.50
C TYR A 11 0.87 18.05 -45.51
N GLU A 12 1.42 18.89 -44.63
CA GLU A 12 2.16 18.42 -43.45
C GLU A 12 1.15 18.41 -42.30
N ASP A 13 0.51 17.24 -42.13
CA ASP A 13 -0.54 16.95 -41.13
C ASP A 13 -0.31 15.49 -40.65
N GLU A 14 0.97 15.12 -40.47
CA GLU A 14 1.47 13.78 -40.13
C GLU A 14 2.42 13.86 -38.90
N ASP A 15 1.93 14.28 -37.73
CA ASP A 15 2.70 14.25 -36.47
C ASP A 15 1.86 14.08 -35.17
N ASP A 16 0.51 14.15 -35.24
CA ASP A 16 -0.36 14.03 -34.04
C ASP A 16 -0.66 12.58 -33.62
N ASP A 17 -0.59 11.61 -34.55
CA ASP A 17 -0.93 10.20 -34.27
C ASP A 17 0.16 9.44 -33.48
N GLU A 18 1.45 9.78 -33.66
CA GLU A 18 2.56 9.11 -32.98
C GLU A 18 2.64 9.49 -31.48
N TRP A 19 2.33 10.74 -31.14
CA TRP A 19 2.25 11.23 -29.76
C TRP A 19 1.12 10.55 -28.96
N LEU A 20 0.03 10.18 -29.63
CA LEU A 20 -1.06 9.41 -29.04
C LEU A 20 -0.65 7.98 -28.75
N ASP A 21 0.09 7.30 -29.64
CA ASP A 21 0.54 5.92 -29.41
C ASP A 21 1.53 5.84 -28.24
N GLU A 22 2.54 6.70 -28.17
CA GLU A 22 3.50 6.70 -27.03
C GLU A 22 2.77 6.98 -25.70
N SER A 23 1.91 8.01 -25.66
CA SER A 23 1.13 8.34 -24.46
C SER A 23 0.20 7.19 -24.02
N THR A 24 -0.42 6.51 -24.99
CA THR A 24 -1.33 5.39 -24.73
C THR A 24 -0.56 4.14 -24.28
N SER A 25 0.61 3.89 -24.88
CA SER A 25 1.55 2.83 -24.51
C SER A 25 2.07 3.02 -23.07
N ILE A 26 2.46 4.25 -22.69
CA ILE A 26 2.84 4.59 -21.31
C ILE A 26 1.68 4.36 -20.33
N MET A 27 0.45 4.75 -20.70
CA MET A 27 -0.74 4.53 -19.88
C MET A 27 -1.05 3.04 -19.69
N PHE A 28 -0.95 2.21 -20.75
CA PHE A 28 -1.10 0.76 -20.65
C PHE A 28 0.03 0.11 -19.87
N ALA A 29 1.28 0.55 -20.03
CA ALA A 29 2.42 0.08 -19.25
C ALA A 29 2.23 0.38 -17.76
N MET A 30 1.82 1.60 -17.41
CA MET A 30 1.49 1.97 -16.02
C MET A 30 0.29 1.20 -15.47
N ALA A 31 -0.75 0.95 -16.27
CA ALA A 31 -1.90 0.14 -15.85
C ALA A 31 -1.51 -1.33 -15.60
N ALA A 32 -0.72 -1.92 -16.51
CA ALA A 32 -0.18 -3.27 -16.38
C ALA A 32 0.76 -3.39 -15.18
N GLU A 33 1.60 -2.38 -14.92
CA GLU A 33 2.51 -2.38 -13.77
C GLU A 33 1.77 -2.18 -12.44
N ARG A 34 0.79 -1.27 -12.38
CA ARG A 34 -0.15 -1.19 -11.24
C ARG A 34 -0.84 -2.52 -11.00
N GLU A 35 -1.23 -3.24 -12.05
CA GLU A 35 -1.84 -4.54 -11.91
C GLU A 35 -0.84 -5.64 -11.50
N ARG A 36 0.41 -5.61 -11.97
CA ARG A 36 1.48 -6.50 -11.49
C ARG A 36 1.77 -6.27 -10.02
N ILE A 37 1.91 -5.03 -9.57
CA ILE A 37 2.08 -4.66 -8.16
C ILE A 37 0.87 -5.11 -7.33
N ARG A 38 -0.35 -4.92 -7.84
CA ARG A 38 -1.58 -5.42 -7.20
C ARG A 38 -1.59 -6.94 -7.07
N LYS A 39 -1.29 -7.68 -8.16
CA LYS A 39 -1.21 -9.14 -8.19
C LYS A 39 -0.05 -9.67 -7.33
N PHE A 40 1.06 -8.95 -7.23
CA PHE A 40 2.19 -9.29 -6.34
C PHE A 40 1.80 -9.13 -4.86
N ARG A 41 1.18 -8.00 -4.50
CA ARG A 41 0.60 -7.75 -3.17
C ARG A 41 -0.51 -8.76 -2.79
N GLN A 42 -1.21 -9.33 -3.77
CA GLN A 42 -2.23 -10.38 -3.58
C GLN A 42 -1.65 -11.81 -3.57
N ARG A 43 -0.46 -12.04 -4.16
CA ARG A 43 0.21 -13.35 -4.22
C ARG A 43 1.19 -13.56 -3.07
N GLY A 44 1.77 -12.48 -2.53
CA GLY A 44 2.41 -12.50 -1.22
C GLY A 44 1.36 -12.76 -0.13
N ARG A 45 1.65 -13.69 0.77
CA ARG A 45 0.76 -14.06 1.89
C ARG A 45 0.40 -12.79 2.66
N SER A 46 -0.88 -12.43 2.74
CA SER A 46 -1.35 -11.24 3.46
C SER A 46 -1.24 -11.36 4.99
N SER A 47 -0.84 -12.52 5.49
CA SER A 47 -0.50 -12.78 6.88
C SER A 47 1.01 -12.73 7.08
N LEU A 48 1.47 -11.89 8.02
CA LEU A 48 2.82 -11.93 8.54
C LEU A 48 3.10 -13.32 9.14
N THR A 49 4.26 -13.88 8.84
CA THR A 49 4.77 -15.08 9.51
C THR A 49 5.63 -14.70 10.71
N ARG A 50 5.99 -15.67 11.57
CA ARG A 50 6.84 -15.42 12.74
C ARG A 50 8.22 -14.85 12.36
N ALA A 51 8.73 -15.14 11.16
CA ALA A 51 9.99 -14.61 10.66
C ALA A 51 9.90 -13.13 10.25
N ASP A 52 8.70 -12.62 9.96
CA ASP A 52 8.44 -11.24 9.57
C ASP A 52 8.18 -10.32 10.80
N LEU A 53 8.12 -10.89 12.00
CA LEU A 53 7.90 -10.17 13.25
C LEU A 53 9.24 -9.79 13.92
N PRO A 54 9.33 -8.62 14.59
CA PRO A 54 10.48 -8.28 15.42
C PRO A 54 10.76 -9.34 16.49
N ARG A 55 12.04 -9.65 16.74
CA ARG A 55 12.49 -10.67 17.71
C ARG A 55 11.93 -10.43 19.12
N ASN A 56 11.70 -9.17 19.49
CA ASN A 56 10.86 -8.80 20.63
C ASN A 56 9.56 -8.15 20.12
N PRO A 57 8.42 -8.85 20.09
CA PRO A 57 7.16 -8.29 19.60
C PRO A 57 6.49 -7.31 20.58
N ARG A 58 7.05 -7.11 21.79
CA ARG A 58 6.49 -6.18 22.79
C ARG A 58 6.87 -4.72 22.53
N HIS A 59 8.01 -4.46 21.89
CA HIS A 59 8.60 -3.12 21.77
C HIS A 59 9.21 -2.87 20.38
N GLY A 60 9.29 -1.60 19.99
CA GLY A 60 9.81 -1.16 18.69
C GLY A 60 8.92 -1.56 17.52
N THR A 61 7.66 -1.91 17.77
CA THR A 61 6.71 -2.28 16.71
C THR A 61 6.11 -1.01 16.09
N SER A 62 5.77 -1.06 14.80
CA SER A 62 5.02 0.02 14.14
C SER A 62 3.71 0.34 14.88
N TRP A 63 3.12 -0.65 15.54
CA TRP A 63 1.93 -0.51 16.37
C TRP A 63 2.17 0.37 17.60
N GLU A 64 3.21 0.07 18.38
CA GLU A 64 3.62 0.86 19.55
C GLU A 64 3.94 2.31 19.16
N CYS A 65 4.63 2.52 18.03
CA CYS A 65 4.95 3.85 17.52
C CYS A 65 3.70 4.67 17.15
N ILE A 66 2.72 4.09 16.44
CA ILE A 66 1.49 4.80 16.03
C ILE A 66 0.62 5.11 17.26
N TYR A 67 0.50 4.17 18.19
CA TYR A 67 -0.21 4.35 19.46
C TYR A 67 0.41 5.48 20.31
N ALA A 68 1.74 5.44 20.52
CA ALA A 68 2.47 6.43 21.31
C ALA A 68 2.46 7.83 20.67
N ALA A 69 2.41 7.91 19.32
CA ALA A 69 2.31 9.17 18.60
C ALA A 69 0.91 9.82 18.66
N GLY A 70 -0.12 9.13 19.16
CA GLY A 70 -1.49 9.66 19.21
C GLY A 70 -2.09 9.96 17.82
N ASN A 71 -1.63 9.26 16.76
CA ASN A 71 -2.05 9.54 15.39
C ASN A 71 -3.36 8.83 15.07
N ASP A 72 -4.48 9.47 15.42
CA ASP A 72 -5.83 8.92 15.22
C ASP A 72 -6.10 8.51 13.76
N ALA A 73 -5.63 9.27 12.76
CA ALA A 73 -5.85 8.90 11.35
C ALA A 73 -5.19 7.57 10.99
N ALA A 74 -3.93 7.36 11.39
CA ALA A 74 -3.23 6.10 11.17
C ALA A 74 -3.81 4.95 12.03
N PHE A 75 -4.26 5.26 13.26
CA PHE A 75 -4.83 4.30 14.19
C PHE A 75 -6.23 3.80 13.75
N ILE A 76 -7.08 4.70 13.25
CA ILE A 76 -8.39 4.40 12.64
C ILE A 76 -8.22 3.54 11.40
N ILE A 77 -7.27 3.86 10.51
CA ILE A 77 -7.00 3.05 9.30
C ILE A 77 -6.58 1.61 9.64
N THR A 78 -5.94 1.40 10.78
CA THR A 78 -5.35 0.11 11.17
C THR A 78 -6.21 -0.72 12.13
N THR A 79 -7.09 -0.11 12.93
CA THR A 79 -8.00 -0.83 13.86
C THR A 79 -9.48 -0.45 13.78
N GLY A 80 -9.84 0.62 13.09
CA GLY A 80 -11.22 1.12 13.03
C GLY A 80 -11.63 2.01 14.22
N PHE A 81 -10.72 2.32 15.15
CA PHE A 81 -10.96 3.18 16.31
C PHE A 81 -9.95 4.32 16.35
N ASP A 82 -10.28 5.43 17.00
CA ASP A 82 -9.29 6.42 17.44
C ASP A 82 -8.52 5.91 18.68
N VAL A 83 -7.41 6.57 19.02
CA VAL A 83 -6.51 6.13 20.10
C VAL A 83 -7.21 6.14 21.47
N ALA A 84 -8.09 7.12 21.72
CA ALA A 84 -8.78 7.26 23.01
C ALA A 84 -9.91 6.22 23.17
N SER A 85 -10.66 5.95 22.11
CA SER A 85 -11.68 4.89 22.05
C SER A 85 -11.04 3.52 22.27
N PHE A 86 -9.93 3.22 21.57
CA PHE A 86 -9.21 1.97 21.76
C PHE A 86 -8.64 1.83 23.17
N HIS A 87 -8.02 2.88 23.72
CA HIS A 87 -7.52 2.85 25.10
C HIS A 87 -8.65 2.63 26.11
N SER A 88 -9.84 3.20 25.87
CA SER A 88 -11.03 3.00 26.70
C SER A 88 -11.55 1.56 26.62
N LEU A 89 -11.51 0.93 25.44
CA LEU A 89 -11.82 -0.49 25.26
C LEU A 89 -10.78 -1.42 25.90
N LEU A 90 -9.50 -1.03 25.96
CA LEU A 90 -8.43 -1.84 26.54
C LEU A 90 -8.48 -1.88 28.08
N ARG A 91 -8.88 -0.78 28.74
CA ARG A 91 -8.87 -0.62 30.20
C ARG A 91 -9.50 -1.78 31.00
N PRO A 92 -10.69 -2.31 30.64
CA PRO A 92 -11.29 -3.44 31.37
C PRO A 92 -10.50 -4.73 31.29
N PHE A 93 -9.65 -4.89 30.26
CA PHE A 93 -8.88 -6.12 30.01
C PHE A 93 -7.43 -6.01 30.44
N THR A 94 -6.92 -4.81 30.75
CA THR A 94 -5.50 -4.55 31.03
C THR A 94 -4.93 -5.45 32.12
N GLU A 95 -5.66 -5.67 33.23
CA GLU A 95 -5.22 -6.55 34.32
C GLU A 95 -4.99 -8.01 33.87
N VAL A 96 -5.83 -8.52 32.98
CA VAL A 96 -5.70 -9.90 32.45
C VAL A 96 -4.63 -9.94 31.35
N TRP A 97 -4.66 -8.96 30.45
CA TRP A 97 -3.76 -8.87 29.30
C TRP A 97 -2.28 -8.75 29.69
N ASP A 98 -1.98 -7.94 30.72
CA ASP A 98 -0.60 -7.70 31.15
C ASP A 98 -0.03 -8.82 32.04
N ARG A 99 -0.90 -9.62 32.67
CA ARG A 99 -0.50 -10.68 33.62
C ARG A 99 -0.56 -12.10 33.05
N VAL A 100 -1.50 -12.38 32.14
CA VAL A 100 -1.76 -13.73 31.65
C VAL A 100 -1.22 -13.86 30.22
N PRO A 101 -0.05 -14.50 30.00
CA PRO A 101 0.37 -14.80 28.65
C PRO A 101 -0.66 -15.71 27.99
N ILE A 102 -1.03 -15.41 26.74
CA ILE A 102 -1.97 -16.22 25.95
C ILE A 102 -1.44 -17.66 25.91
N PRO A 103 -2.17 -18.66 26.44
CA PRO A 103 -1.72 -20.04 26.43
C PRO A 103 -1.54 -20.53 24.99
N ARG A 104 -0.33 -21.02 24.68
CA ARG A 104 0.02 -21.49 23.35
C ARG A 104 0.74 -22.83 23.46
N SER A 105 0.20 -23.84 22.78
CA SER A 105 0.77 -25.19 22.72
C SER A 105 1.86 -25.35 21.66
N ASP A 106 2.17 -24.29 20.91
CA ASP A 106 3.13 -24.26 19.80
C ASP A 106 4.39 -23.42 20.11
N VAL A 107 4.67 -23.19 21.40
CA VAL A 107 5.87 -22.50 21.87
C VAL A 107 6.50 -23.37 22.95
N ASP A 108 7.77 -23.73 22.77
CA ASP A 108 8.55 -24.30 23.86
C ASP A 108 8.62 -23.30 25.02
N ILE A 109 8.45 -23.81 26.23
CA ILE A 109 8.56 -23.01 27.47
C ILE A 109 10.04 -22.79 27.81
N GLU A 110 10.94 -23.57 27.19
CA GLU A 110 12.39 -23.57 27.39
C GLU A 110 13.16 -22.94 26.20
N GLY A 111 13.02 -21.62 26.03
CA GLY A 111 14.03 -20.74 25.40
C GLY A 111 14.25 -20.79 23.88
#